data_AF-A0A7C8AMH9-F1
#
_entry.id   AF-A0A7C8AMH9-F1
#
_cell.length_a   1.000
_cell.length_b   1.000
_cell.length_c   1.000
_cell.angle_alpha   90.00
_cell.angle_beta   90.00
_cell.angle_gamma   90.00
#
_symmetry.space_group_name_H-M   'P 1'
#
loop_
_entity.id
_entity.type
_entity.pdbx_description
1 polymer ?
#
loop_
_entity_poly.entity_id
_entity_poly.type
_entity_poly.pdbx_seq_one_letter_code
_entity_poly.pdbx_strand_id
1 'polypeptide(L)'
;MRLENDFVSVELDADTGGFASVCDKRSGHEYVLTPERALLFRAMVPDGDRAFEHVDGAAPDIRVDGATATLAYGSDGLDATATLTLDGAAILARLRLTNTGRLPIEETLFPWLRGLGPMPDARIVWPNFWGRKIEHFFAPKDAPLSTAALGGDHHTWNEWTQKVVGRYPSHLATAWLDCGAGNNGIAIEGRHTDFSIMDFFVHKIVEKTHDPVRRSLDVVTSHPRRINPG
;
A
#
# COMPACT_ATOMS: atom_id res chain seq x y z
N MET A 1 4.68 17.21 -3.45
CA MET A 1 3.37 17.89 -3.68
C MET A 1 2.47 17.67 -2.47
N ARG A 2 1.61 18.61 -2.04
CA ARG A 2 0.86 18.48 -0.77
C ARG A 2 -0.66 18.61 -0.93
N LEU A 3 -1.41 17.73 -0.28
CA LEU A 3 -2.85 17.78 -0.07
C LEU A 3 -3.14 18.00 1.41
N GLU A 4 -4.12 18.83 1.76
CA GLU A 4 -4.48 19.04 3.16
C GLU A 4 -5.96 19.39 3.33
N ASN A 5 -6.58 18.91 4.41
CA ASN A 5 -7.85 19.39 4.94
C ASN A 5 -7.78 19.53 6.46
N ASP A 6 -8.91 19.65 7.16
CA ASP A 6 -8.94 19.83 8.62
C ASP A 6 -8.40 18.62 9.41
N PHE A 7 -8.42 17.42 8.83
CA PHE A 7 -8.12 16.17 9.52
C PHE A 7 -6.78 15.56 9.13
N VAL A 8 -6.39 15.66 7.86
CA VAL A 8 -5.22 14.96 7.32
C VAL A 8 -4.40 15.88 6.43
N SER A 9 -3.07 15.74 6.53
CA SER A 9 -2.10 16.31 5.58
C SER A 9 -1.37 15.16 4.88
N VAL A 10 -1.23 15.23 3.57
CA VAL A 10 -0.55 14.22 2.75
C VAL A 10 0.49 14.89 1.87
N GLU A 11 1.71 14.36 1.88
CA GLU A 11 2.73 14.70 0.89
C GLU A 11 2.91 13.55 -0.09
N LEU A 12 2.86 13.87 -1.38
CA LEU A 12 3.12 12.96 -2.48
C LEU A 12 4.56 13.13 -2.96
N ASP A 13 5.24 12.00 -3.08
CA ASP A 13 6.54 11.89 -3.73
C ASP A 13 6.44 12.32 -5.20
N ALA A 14 7.37 13.15 -5.66
CA ALA A 14 7.32 13.72 -7.00
C ALA A 14 7.64 12.69 -8.10
N ASP A 15 8.46 11.69 -7.77
CA ASP A 15 8.98 10.74 -8.74
C ASP A 15 8.05 9.53 -8.94
N THR A 16 7.26 9.18 -7.93
CA THR A 16 6.38 8.00 -7.95
C THR A 16 4.91 8.33 -7.72
N GLY A 17 4.62 9.51 -7.19
CA GLY A 17 3.28 9.89 -6.72
C GLY A 17 2.83 9.15 -5.47
N GLY A 18 3.70 8.32 -4.86
CA GLY A 18 3.41 7.59 -3.63
C GLY A 18 3.33 8.51 -2.41
N PHE A 19 2.81 7.96 -1.30
CA PHE A 19 2.70 8.68 -0.04
C PHE A 19 4.09 8.85 0.61
N ALA A 20 4.64 10.06 0.57
CA ALA A 20 5.87 10.42 1.27
C ALA A 20 5.60 10.85 2.73
N SER A 21 4.42 11.42 3.01
CA SER A 21 3.94 11.70 4.36
C SER A 21 2.42 11.53 4.42
N VAL A 22 1.94 11.02 5.55
CA VAL A 22 0.52 11.00 5.93
C VAL A 22 0.45 11.36 7.40
N CYS A 23 -0.17 12.49 7.71
CA CYS A 23 -0.25 13.01 9.08
C CYS A 23 -1.72 13.18 9.52
N ASP A 24 -2.11 12.57 10.64
CA ASP A 24 -3.38 12.87 11.32
C ASP A 24 -3.20 14.15 12.15
N LYS A 25 -3.88 15.22 11.74
CA LYS A 25 -3.78 16.55 12.36
C LYS A 25 -4.40 16.61 13.75
N ARG A 26 -5.27 15.68 14.12
CA ARG A 26 -5.91 15.64 15.44
C ARG A 26 -4.95 15.11 16.51
N SER A 27 -4.17 14.09 16.17
CA SER A 27 -3.16 13.51 17.07
C SER A 27 -1.75 14.04 16.83
N GLY A 28 -1.51 14.70 15.69
CA GLY A 28 -0.19 15.11 15.23
C GLY A 28 0.69 13.92 14.82
N HIS A 29 0.09 12.76 14.58
CA HIS A 29 0.83 11.52 14.30
C HIS A 29 1.19 11.43 12.82
N GLU A 30 2.50 11.31 12.53
CA GLU A 30 3.03 11.00 11.21
C GLU A 30 3.13 9.48 11.05
N TYR A 31 2.48 8.95 10.01
CA TYR A 31 2.43 7.52 9.76
C TYR A 31 3.59 7.03 8.89
N VAL A 32 4.16 7.84 8.00
CA VAL A 32 5.23 7.42 7.08
C VAL A 32 6.60 7.69 7.71
N LEU A 33 7.37 6.63 7.94
CA LEU A 33 8.74 6.69 8.47
C LEU A 33 9.80 6.68 7.37
N THR A 34 9.52 6.03 6.23
CA THR A 34 10.50 5.85 5.13
C THR A 34 9.96 6.44 3.82
N PRO A 35 9.94 7.78 3.67
CA PRO A 35 9.42 8.47 2.48
C PRO A 35 10.10 8.06 1.18
N GLU A 36 11.39 7.70 1.22
CA GLU A 36 12.18 7.28 0.06
C GLU A 36 11.70 5.96 -0.58
N ARG A 37 10.79 5.24 0.09
CA ARG A 37 10.19 4.00 -0.42
C ARG A 37 8.82 4.23 -1.06
N ALA A 38 8.36 5.48 -1.13
CA ALA A 38 7.07 5.86 -1.69
C ALA A 38 6.88 5.23 -3.09
N LEU A 39 5.69 4.67 -3.30
CA LEU A 39 5.22 4.16 -4.59
C LEU A 39 3.70 4.11 -4.50
N LEU A 40 2.99 4.69 -5.47
CA LEU A 40 1.51 4.72 -5.41
C LEU A 40 0.89 3.41 -5.90
N PHE A 41 1.41 2.88 -7.00
CA PHE A 41 0.91 1.66 -7.61
C PHE A 41 1.98 0.90 -8.37
N ARG A 42 1.67 -0.36 -8.65
CA ARG A 42 2.45 -1.26 -9.49
C ARG A 42 1.51 -2.13 -10.32
N ALA A 43 1.86 -2.44 -11.56
CA ALA A 43 1.08 -3.32 -12.43
C ALA A 43 1.97 -4.43 -13.02
N MET A 44 1.46 -5.66 -13.09
CA MET A 44 2.13 -6.75 -13.80
C MET A 44 1.75 -6.67 -15.28
N VAL A 45 2.69 -6.17 -16.10
CA VAL A 45 2.51 -5.98 -17.55
C VAL A 45 3.46 -6.94 -18.27
N PRO A 46 3.04 -8.19 -18.52
CA PRO A 46 3.86 -9.12 -19.27
C PRO A 46 3.94 -8.62 -20.72
N ASP A 47 5.07 -8.10 -21.20
CA ASP A 47 5.27 -7.81 -22.63
C ASP A 47 6.61 -8.36 -23.13
N GLY A 48 6.59 -9.05 -24.26
CA GLY A 48 7.76 -9.72 -24.84
C GLY A 48 8.53 -10.59 -23.83
N ASP A 49 9.83 -10.33 -23.68
CA ASP A 49 10.72 -11.03 -22.74
C ASP A 49 10.48 -10.64 -21.26
N ARG A 50 9.61 -9.65 -20.98
CA ARG A 50 9.32 -9.12 -19.65
C ARG A 50 8.09 -9.77 -19.01
N ALA A 51 7.77 -11.02 -19.38
CA ALA A 51 6.54 -11.73 -19.02
C ALA A 51 6.26 -11.90 -17.49
N PHE A 52 7.18 -11.49 -16.62
CA PHE A 52 7.07 -11.57 -15.16
C PHE A 52 7.37 -10.24 -14.46
N GLU A 53 7.61 -9.18 -15.23
CA GLU A 53 7.99 -7.90 -14.66
C GLU A 53 6.79 -7.10 -14.21
N HIS A 54 7.03 -6.35 -13.15
CA HIS A 54 6.11 -5.34 -12.70
C HIS A 54 6.60 -3.98 -13.15
N VAL A 55 5.67 -3.15 -13.62
CA VAL A 55 5.88 -1.75 -13.96
C VAL A 55 5.43 -0.92 -12.76
N ASP A 56 6.35 -0.12 -12.23
CA ASP A 56 6.09 0.83 -11.16
C ASP A 56 5.50 2.12 -11.71
N GLY A 57 4.56 2.73 -10.97
CA GLY A 57 4.15 4.10 -11.24
C GLY A 57 5.32 5.06 -11.05
N ALA A 58 5.79 5.68 -12.13
CA ALA A 58 6.93 6.58 -12.12
C ALA A 58 6.68 7.83 -12.98
N ALA A 59 7.36 8.93 -12.62
CA ALA A 59 7.32 10.24 -13.25
C ALA A 59 5.91 10.76 -13.60
N PRO A 60 4.96 10.80 -12.65
CA PRO A 60 3.62 11.31 -12.93
C PRO A 60 3.60 12.82 -13.24
N ASP A 61 2.70 13.23 -14.13
CA ASP A 61 2.21 14.61 -14.15
C ASP A 61 1.19 14.78 -13.02
N ILE A 62 1.57 15.49 -11.96
CA ILE A 62 0.75 15.70 -10.76
C ILE A 62 0.07 17.07 -10.82
N ARG A 63 -1.27 17.07 -10.78
CA ARG A 63 -2.09 18.28 -10.65
C ARG A 63 -2.87 18.24 -9.36
N VAL A 64 -2.79 19.32 -8.57
CA VAL A 64 -3.53 19.48 -7.31
C VAL A 64 -4.55 20.60 -7.47
N ASP A 65 -5.80 20.31 -7.14
CA ASP A 65 -6.91 21.26 -7.08
C ASP A 65 -7.67 21.07 -5.77
N GLY A 66 -7.50 22.02 -4.85
CA GLY A 66 -8.04 21.95 -3.50
C GLY A 66 -7.63 20.67 -2.76
N ALA A 67 -8.61 19.85 -2.41
CA ALA A 67 -8.43 18.59 -1.68
C ALA A 67 -8.18 17.36 -2.58
N THR A 68 -8.01 17.58 -3.90
CA THR A 68 -7.85 16.50 -4.88
C THR A 68 -6.52 16.59 -5.62
N ALA A 69 -5.81 15.47 -5.70
CA ALA A 69 -4.69 15.30 -6.62
C ALA A 69 -5.07 14.34 -7.74
N THR A 70 -4.71 14.70 -8.97
CA THR A 70 -4.75 13.83 -10.15
C THR A 70 -3.32 13.58 -10.62
N LEU A 71 -2.95 12.31 -10.75
CA LEU A 71 -1.64 11.87 -11.19
C LEU A 71 -1.80 11.09 -12.49
N ALA A 72 -1.24 11.60 -13.58
CA ALA A 72 -1.23 10.93 -14.87
C ALA A 72 0.13 10.29 -15.13
N TYR A 73 0.12 8.99 -15.41
CA TYR A 73 1.31 8.20 -15.71
C TYR A 73 1.21 7.66 -17.13
N GLY A 74 2.30 7.76 -17.88
CA GLY A 74 2.44 7.15 -19.20
C GLY A 74 3.68 6.26 -19.24
N SER A 75 3.51 5.02 -19.70
CA SER A 75 4.60 4.07 -19.89
C SER A 75 4.29 3.17 -21.09
N ASP A 76 5.31 2.50 -21.63
CA ASP A 76 5.11 1.56 -22.74
C ASP A 76 4.14 0.44 -22.34
N GLY A 77 2.96 0.43 -22.97
CA GLY A 77 1.91 -0.56 -22.77
C GLY A 77 0.93 -0.28 -21.63
N LEU A 78 1.08 0.84 -20.91
CA LEU A 78 0.21 1.20 -19.80
C LEU A 78 0.07 2.72 -19.63
N ASP A 79 -1.18 3.19 -19.71
CA ASP A 79 -1.57 4.52 -19.24
C ASP A 79 -2.36 4.39 -17.94
N ALA A 80 -2.03 5.24 -16.95
CA ALA A 80 -2.70 5.24 -15.67
C ALA A 80 -3.10 6.65 -15.24
N THR A 81 -4.27 6.78 -14.62
CA THR A 81 -4.69 7.99 -13.92
C THR A 81 -5.11 7.62 -12.50
N ALA A 82 -4.35 8.10 -11.52
CA ALA A 82 -4.72 7.99 -10.13
C ALA A 82 -5.36 9.31 -9.65
N THR A 83 -6.44 9.22 -8.89
CA THR A 83 -7.09 10.36 -8.24
C THR A 83 -7.13 10.11 -6.75
N LEU A 84 -6.57 11.03 -5.97
CA LEU A 84 -6.58 11.04 -4.51
C LEU A 84 -7.45 12.22 -4.07
N THR A 85 -8.42 12.01 -3.19
CA THR A 85 -9.28 13.09 -2.66
C THR A 85 -9.40 12.96 -1.15
N LEU A 86 -9.15 14.07 -0.44
CA LEU A 86 -9.35 14.10 1.01
C LEU A 86 -10.84 14.33 1.33
N ASP A 87 -11.44 13.41 2.08
CA ASP A 87 -12.82 13.47 2.55
C ASP A 87 -12.87 13.22 4.06
N GLY A 88 -12.94 14.30 4.85
CA GLY A 88 -12.74 14.23 6.29
C GLY A 88 -11.38 13.60 6.62
N ALA A 89 -11.37 12.54 7.44
CA ALA A 89 -10.16 11.80 7.77
C ALA A 89 -9.77 10.72 6.74
N ALA A 90 -10.55 10.54 5.66
CA ALA A 90 -10.30 9.53 4.64
C ALA A 90 -9.55 10.09 3.43
N ILE A 91 -8.73 9.24 2.80
CA ILE A 91 -8.13 9.48 1.50
C ILE A 91 -8.83 8.55 0.50
N LEU A 92 -9.69 9.11 -0.35
CA LEU A 92 -10.34 8.36 -1.41
C LEU A 92 -9.36 8.19 -2.57
N ALA A 93 -8.88 6.97 -2.76
CA ALA A 93 -7.94 6.61 -3.82
C ALA A 93 -8.66 5.86 -4.95
N ARG A 94 -8.54 6.37 -6.18
CA ARG A 94 -9.09 5.74 -7.39
C ARG A 94 -7.98 5.58 -8.42
N LEU A 95 -7.93 4.44 -9.09
CA LEU A 95 -7.02 4.19 -10.19
C LEU A 95 -7.80 3.77 -11.42
N ARG A 96 -7.56 4.46 -12.52
CA ARG A 96 -7.99 4.05 -13.86
C ARG A 96 -6.76 3.60 -14.62
N LEU A 97 -6.77 2.38 -15.12
CA LEU A 97 -5.75 1.85 -16.01
C LEU A 97 -6.32 1.66 -17.42
N THR A 98 -5.50 1.92 -18.42
CA THR A 98 -5.76 1.60 -19.82
C THR A 98 -4.58 0.81 -20.35
N ASN A 99 -4.86 -0.41 -20.82
CA ASN A 99 -3.85 -1.27 -21.40
C ASN A 99 -3.64 -0.89 -22.87
N THR A 100 -2.53 -0.20 -23.13
CA THR A 100 -2.10 0.19 -24.48
C THR A 100 -1.12 -0.81 -25.09
N GLY A 101 -0.79 -1.87 -24.35
CA GLY A 101 0.13 -2.95 -24.74
C GLY A 101 -0.55 -4.06 -25.53
N ARG A 102 0.21 -5.12 -25.81
CA ARG A 102 -0.26 -6.27 -26.61
C ARG A 102 -0.82 -7.42 -25.78
N LEU A 103 -0.43 -7.49 -24.52
CA LEU A 103 -0.78 -8.58 -23.60
C LEU A 103 -1.57 -8.04 -22.41
N PRO A 104 -2.38 -8.87 -21.74
CA PRO A 104 -3.17 -8.43 -20.60
C PRO A 104 -2.29 -7.97 -19.44
N ILE A 105 -2.72 -6.93 -18.73
CA ILE A 105 -2.21 -6.62 -17.39
C ILE A 105 -2.79 -7.67 -16.45
N GLU A 106 -1.96 -8.45 -15.77
CA GLU A 106 -2.41 -9.63 -15.00
C GLU A 106 -2.79 -9.28 -13.55
N GLU A 107 -2.11 -8.29 -12.96
CA GLU A 107 -2.29 -7.88 -11.57
C GLU A 107 -2.05 -6.38 -11.42
N THR A 108 -2.79 -5.74 -10.51
CA THR A 108 -2.59 -4.35 -10.13
C THR A 108 -2.53 -4.21 -8.62
N LEU A 109 -1.47 -3.57 -8.12
CA LEU A 109 -1.25 -3.24 -6.72
C LEU A 109 -1.55 -1.75 -6.52
N PHE A 110 -2.69 -1.41 -5.92
CA PHE A 110 -3.11 -0.03 -5.66
C PHE A 110 -4.29 0.07 -4.68
N PRO A 111 -4.28 1.02 -3.71
CA PRO A 111 -3.16 1.88 -3.37
C PRO A 111 -2.08 1.10 -2.62
N TRP A 112 -0.82 1.52 -2.79
CA TRP A 112 0.29 1.00 -2.01
C TRP A 112 0.73 2.02 -0.98
N LEU A 113 0.50 1.72 0.30
CA LEU A 113 0.95 2.52 1.41
C LEU A 113 2.25 1.92 1.95
N ARG A 114 3.37 2.60 1.69
CA ARG A 114 4.70 2.09 1.99
C ARG A 114 5.34 2.83 3.13
N GLY A 115 6.22 2.14 3.84
CA GLY A 115 7.09 2.80 4.79
C GLY A 115 6.43 3.24 6.09
N LEU A 116 5.32 2.60 6.49
CA LEU A 116 4.64 2.95 7.72
C LEU A 116 5.53 2.70 8.95
N GLY A 117 5.58 3.68 9.83
CA GLY A 117 6.38 3.62 11.06
C GLY A 117 5.78 2.72 12.13
N PRO A 118 6.59 2.33 13.14
CA PRO A 118 6.11 1.62 14.31
C PRO A 118 5.05 2.42 15.07
N MET A 119 3.91 1.78 15.32
CA MET A 119 2.85 2.28 16.20
C MET A 119 2.84 1.41 17.47
N PRO A 120 3.01 1.98 18.68
CA PRO A 120 2.94 1.23 19.92
C PRO A 120 1.63 0.47 20.05
N ASP A 121 1.67 -0.79 20.48
CA ASP A 121 0.51 -1.69 20.64
C ASP A 121 -0.32 -1.92 19.37
N ALA A 122 0.24 -1.62 18.20
CA ALA A 122 -0.47 -1.80 16.95
C ALA A 122 -0.73 -3.27 16.64
N ARG A 123 -1.91 -3.48 16.07
CA ARG A 123 -2.37 -4.76 15.54
C ARG A 123 -2.90 -4.56 14.14
N ILE A 124 -2.71 -5.60 13.32
CA ILE A 124 -3.42 -5.72 12.05
C ILE A 124 -4.63 -6.60 12.31
N VAL A 125 -5.81 -6.12 11.92
CA VAL A 125 -7.07 -6.85 11.99
C VAL A 125 -7.69 -6.92 10.60
N TRP A 126 -8.12 -8.11 10.23
CA TRP A 126 -8.82 -8.39 8.98
C TRP A 126 -9.71 -9.64 9.15
N PRO A 127 -10.68 -9.89 8.27
CA PRO A 127 -11.54 -11.06 8.28
C PRO A 127 -10.91 -12.24 7.53
N ASN A 128 -9.62 -12.51 7.75
CA ASN A 128 -9.01 -13.76 7.34
C ASN A 128 -9.42 -14.87 8.32
N PHE A 129 -10.06 -15.94 7.82
CA PHE A 129 -10.54 -17.05 8.64
C PHE A 129 -9.42 -17.75 9.42
N TRP A 130 -8.22 -17.84 8.85
CA TRP A 130 -7.09 -18.58 9.43
C TRP A 130 -6.23 -17.76 10.39
N GLY A 131 -6.45 -16.44 10.46
CA GLY A 131 -5.66 -15.56 11.31
C GLY A 131 -6.20 -14.14 11.24
N ARG A 132 -7.11 -13.78 12.14
CA ARG A 132 -7.82 -12.48 12.13
C ARG A 132 -7.01 -11.32 12.69
N LYS A 133 -5.95 -11.61 13.43
CA LYS A 133 -5.19 -10.63 14.21
C LYS A 133 -3.70 -10.93 14.13
N ILE A 134 -2.90 -9.90 13.86
CA ILE A 134 -1.44 -9.94 13.89
C ILE A 134 -0.99 -8.85 14.85
N GLU A 135 -0.26 -9.23 15.90
CA GLU A 135 0.24 -8.32 16.93
C GLU A 135 1.77 -8.27 16.89
N HIS A 136 2.35 -7.20 17.43
CA HIS A 136 3.80 -7.03 17.55
C HIS A 136 4.55 -7.26 16.22
N PHE A 137 3.94 -6.86 15.10
CA PHE A 137 4.53 -6.98 13.76
C PHE A 137 5.66 -5.97 13.51
N PHE A 138 6.08 -5.20 14.53
CA PHE A 138 7.33 -4.43 14.55
C PHE A 138 8.35 -4.99 15.56
N ALA A 139 8.09 -6.18 16.11
CA ALA A 139 8.94 -6.78 17.15
C ALA A 139 10.42 -6.82 16.72
N PRO A 140 11.34 -6.40 17.62
CA PRO A 140 12.77 -6.48 17.39
C PRO A 140 13.29 -7.93 17.44
N LYS A 141 14.55 -8.14 17.05
CA LYS A 141 15.23 -9.45 17.03
C LYS A 141 15.14 -10.22 18.36
N ASP A 142 15.18 -9.53 19.49
CA ASP A 142 15.19 -10.09 20.84
C ASP A 142 13.80 -10.38 21.39
N ALA A 143 12.73 -10.00 20.68
CA ALA A 143 11.39 -10.41 21.04
C ALA A 143 11.25 -11.94 20.94
N PRO A 144 10.55 -12.59 21.88
CA PRO A 144 10.24 -14.01 21.76
C PRO A 144 9.60 -14.34 20.41
N LEU A 145 10.05 -15.42 19.75
CA LEU A 145 9.46 -15.85 18.47
C LEU A 145 7.95 -16.12 18.57
N SER A 146 7.48 -16.49 19.77
CA SER A 146 6.05 -16.65 20.07
C SER A 146 5.25 -15.34 20.01
N THR A 147 5.91 -14.18 20.04
CA THR A 147 5.27 -12.86 19.96
C THR A 147 5.63 -12.11 18.68
N ALA A 148 6.70 -12.46 17.97
CA ALA A 148 7.11 -11.80 16.73
C ALA A 148 6.33 -12.31 15.50
N ALA A 149 5.10 -11.83 15.32
CA ALA A 149 4.16 -12.36 14.32
C ALA A 149 4.63 -12.25 12.85
N LEU A 150 5.58 -11.36 12.56
CA LEU A 150 6.29 -11.25 11.27
C LEU A 150 7.80 -11.53 11.42
N GLY A 151 8.18 -12.59 12.14
CA GLY A 151 9.53 -13.15 12.08
C GLY A 151 10.66 -12.32 12.70
N GLY A 152 10.35 -11.29 13.49
CA GLY A 152 11.36 -10.42 14.11
C GLY A 152 12.24 -9.75 13.05
N ASP A 153 13.54 -9.59 13.32
CA ASP A 153 14.49 -8.99 12.37
C ASP A 153 15.24 -10.03 11.52
N HIS A 154 14.72 -11.25 11.43
CA HIS A 154 15.36 -12.31 10.64
C HIS A 154 14.97 -12.18 9.16
N HIS A 155 15.98 -12.10 8.29
CA HIS A 155 15.78 -12.18 6.84
C HIS A 155 15.91 -13.63 6.43
N THR A 156 14.88 -14.18 5.80
CA THR A 156 15.05 -15.33 4.91
C THR A 156 15.41 -14.82 3.52
N TRP A 157 15.91 -15.70 2.64
CA TRP A 157 16.32 -15.34 1.27
C TRP A 157 15.23 -14.63 0.44
N ASN A 158 13.96 -14.80 0.80
CA ASN A 158 12.79 -14.18 0.17
C ASN A 158 11.93 -13.35 1.14
N GLU A 159 12.38 -13.17 2.38
CA GLU A 159 11.64 -12.48 3.45
C GLU A 159 10.24 -13.07 3.71
N TRP A 160 10.03 -14.36 3.43
CA TRP A 160 8.74 -15.02 3.60
C TRP A 160 8.15 -14.84 5.01
N THR A 161 9.00 -14.84 6.05
CA THR A 161 8.56 -14.65 7.43
C THR A 161 8.11 -13.22 7.75
N GLN A 162 8.35 -12.27 6.84
CA GLN A 162 8.01 -10.85 6.97
C GLN A 162 6.75 -10.48 6.19
N LYS A 163 6.17 -11.43 5.45
CA LYS A 163 5.08 -11.21 4.50
C LYS A 163 3.84 -11.98 4.92
N VAL A 164 2.68 -11.38 4.74
CA VAL A 164 1.40 -12.05 4.97
C VAL A 164 0.36 -11.51 4.00
N VAL A 165 -0.47 -12.43 3.49
CA VAL A 165 -1.51 -12.12 2.51
C VAL A 165 -2.86 -12.56 3.04
N GLY A 166 -3.82 -11.64 3.04
CA GLY A 166 -5.21 -11.90 3.33
C GLY A 166 -6.05 -11.77 2.06
N ARG A 167 -6.60 -12.87 1.56
CA ARG A 167 -7.50 -12.87 0.40
C ARG A 167 -8.94 -12.64 0.83
N TYR A 168 -9.58 -11.67 0.19
CA TYR A 168 -11.03 -11.51 0.20
C TYR A 168 -11.64 -12.19 -1.04
N PRO A 169 -12.56 -13.14 -0.85
CA PRO A 169 -13.20 -13.82 -1.97
C PRO A 169 -14.08 -12.87 -2.78
N SER A 170 -14.41 -13.28 -4.00
CA SER A 170 -15.40 -12.57 -4.84
C SER A 170 -16.77 -12.49 -4.16
N HIS A 171 -17.62 -11.58 -4.64
CA HIS A 171 -19.01 -11.39 -4.18
C HIS A 171 -19.18 -10.71 -2.81
N LEU A 172 -18.16 -9.99 -2.34
CA LEU A 172 -18.26 -9.10 -1.19
C LEU A 172 -18.41 -7.64 -1.65
N ALA A 173 -19.25 -6.88 -0.94
CA ALA A 173 -19.46 -5.46 -1.23
C ALA A 173 -18.31 -4.56 -0.72
N THR A 174 -17.54 -5.05 0.26
CA THR A 174 -16.40 -4.36 0.83
C THR A 174 -15.36 -5.36 1.34
N ALA A 175 -14.09 -4.96 1.25
CA ALA A 175 -12.94 -5.65 1.81
C ALA A 175 -12.11 -4.62 2.59
N TRP A 176 -11.59 -4.98 3.76
CA TRP A 176 -10.90 -4.06 4.66
C TRP A 176 -9.69 -4.66 5.40
N LEU A 177 -8.79 -3.79 5.82
CA LEU A 177 -7.68 -4.10 6.71
C LEU A 177 -7.51 -2.91 7.65
N ASP A 178 -7.49 -3.16 8.96
CA ASP A 178 -7.21 -2.15 9.97
C ASP A 178 -5.81 -2.40 10.54
N CYS A 179 -4.94 -1.38 10.51
CA CYS A 179 -3.60 -1.40 11.06
C CYS A 179 -3.44 -0.23 12.04
N GLY A 180 -3.46 -0.51 13.34
CA GLY A 180 -3.37 0.56 14.32
C GLY A 180 -3.48 0.12 15.77
N ALA A 181 -3.46 1.11 16.66
CA ALA A 181 -3.56 0.98 18.10
C ALA A 181 -4.47 2.07 18.67
N GLY A 182 -5.55 1.67 19.35
CA GLY A 182 -6.41 2.55 20.16
C GLY A 182 -6.89 3.82 19.44
N ASN A 183 -6.07 4.87 19.50
CA ASN A 183 -6.35 6.20 18.99
C ASN A 183 -5.62 6.56 17.67
N ASN A 184 -4.70 5.73 17.18
CA ASN A 184 -3.95 5.96 15.94
C ASN A 184 -3.98 4.71 15.08
N GLY A 185 -4.36 4.83 13.82
CA GLY A 185 -4.29 3.72 12.89
C GLY A 185 -4.64 4.15 11.48
N ILE A 186 -4.33 3.28 10.53
CA ILE A 186 -4.77 3.38 9.15
C ILE A 186 -5.59 2.14 8.83
N ALA A 187 -6.82 2.38 8.36
CA ALA A 187 -7.63 1.36 7.75
C ALA A 187 -7.64 1.56 6.22
N ILE A 188 -7.51 0.46 5.48
CA ILE A 188 -7.69 0.44 4.04
C ILE A 188 -8.99 -0.30 3.76
N GLU A 189 -9.88 0.34 2.99
CA GLU A 189 -11.14 -0.26 2.54
C GLU A 189 -11.19 -0.27 1.01
N GLY A 190 -11.43 -1.43 0.43
CA GLY A 190 -11.75 -1.64 -0.97
C GLY A 190 -13.25 -1.78 -1.19
N ARG A 191 -13.81 -0.92 -2.04
CA ARG A 191 -15.18 -1.05 -2.54
C ARG A 191 -15.16 -1.26 -4.04
N HIS A 192 -15.67 -2.40 -4.48
CA HIS A 192 -15.77 -2.73 -5.89
C HIS A 192 -17.22 -2.90 -6.30
N THR A 193 -17.56 -2.40 -7.49
CA THR A 193 -18.90 -2.55 -8.08
C THR A 193 -19.05 -3.87 -8.83
N ASP A 194 -17.95 -4.58 -9.08
CA ASP A 194 -17.88 -5.77 -9.93
C ASP A 194 -17.63 -7.07 -9.15
N PHE A 195 -17.57 -6.98 -7.82
CA PHE A 195 -17.36 -8.12 -6.92
C PHE A 195 -16.04 -8.88 -7.15
N SER A 196 -15.01 -8.22 -7.69
CA SER A 196 -13.68 -8.82 -7.92
C SER A 196 -13.00 -9.26 -6.62
N ILE A 197 -12.10 -10.24 -6.74
CA ILE A 197 -11.17 -10.60 -5.65
C ILE A 197 -10.30 -9.39 -5.30
N MET A 198 -10.05 -9.22 -4.01
CA MET A 198 -9.07 -8.27 -3.48
C MET A 198 -8.18 -9.01 -2.49
N ASP A 199 -6.87 -8.87 -2.63
CA ASP A 199 -5.92 -9.34 -1.63
C ASP A 199 -5.35 -8.14 -0.87
N PHE A 200 -5.12 -8.30 0.43
CA PHE A 200 -4.28 -7.38 1.19
C PHE A 200 -2.93 -8.04 1.43
N PHE A 201 -1.87 -7.40 0.96
CA PHE A 201 -0.50 -7.82 1.20
C PHE A 201 0.14 -6.88 2.22
N VAL A 202 0.69 -7.48 3.27
CA VAL A 202 1.43 -6.79 4.32
C VAL A 202 2.85 -7.29 4.30
N HIS A 203 3.80 -6.36 4.37
CA HIS A 203 5.22 -6.68 4.37
C HIS A 203 5.98 -5.82 5.38
N LYS A 204 6.53 -6.47 6.41
CA LYS A 204 7.51 -5.84 7.32
C LYS A 204 8.85 -5.73 6.60
N ILE A 205 9.41 -4.54 6.61
CA ILE A 205 10.69 -4.23 6.01
C ILE A 205 11.68 -3.96 7.14
N VAL A 206 12.83 -4.62 7.07
CA VAL A 206 13.89 -4.55 8.09
C VAL A 206 15.16 -4.06 7.44
N GLU A 207 15.64 -2.90 7.85
CA GLU A 207 16.80 -2.24 7.27
C GLU A 207 17.94 -2.21 8.30
N LYS A 208 18.78 -3.24 8.23
CA LYS A 208 19.88 -3.48 9.19
C LYS A 208 21.08 -2.56 9.01
N THR A 209 21.11 -1.79 7.93
CA THR A 209 22.13 -0.77 7.67
C THR A 209 21.93 0.49 8.51
N HIS A 210 20.77 0.65 9.15
CA HIS A 210 20.48 1.73 10.09
C HIS A 210 20.78 1.31 11.53
N ASP A 211 21.23 2.27 12.36
CA ASP A 211 21.40 2.12 13.80
C ASP A 211 20.60 3.22 14.54
N PRO A 212 19.53 2.88 15.29
CA PRO A 212 18.98 1.53 15.46
C PRO A 212 18.38 0.96 14.17
N VAL A 213 18.24 -0.38 14.10
CA VAL A 213 17.60 -1.08 12.97
C VAL A 213 16.24 -0.46 12.67
N ARG A 214 16.05 0.01 11.43
CA ARG A 214 14.80 0.62 10.98
C ARG A 214 13.81 -0.46 10.57
N ARG A 215 12.58 -0.33 11.05
CA ARG A 215 11.46 -1.24 10.77
C ARG A 215 10.31 -0.43 10.22
N SER A 216 9.84 -0.80 9.04
CA SER A 216 8.67 -0.18 8.43
C SER A 216 7.69 -1.24 7.93
N LEU A 217 6.45 -0.85 7.65
CA LEU A 217 5.42 -1.72 7.13
C LEU A 217 4.91 -1.19 5.79
N ASP A 218 4.84 -2.08 4.81
CA ASP A 218 4.09 -1.83 3.59
C ASP A 218 2.75 -2.53 3.67
N VAL A 219 1.68 -1.83 3.30
CA VAL A 219 0.33 -2.37 3.15
C VAL A 219 -0.16 -2.03 1.76
N VAL A 220 -0.61 -3.02 1.01
CA VAL A 220 -1.10 -2.83 -0.36
C VAL A 220 -2.29 -3.71 -0.66
N THR A 221 -3.20 -3.18 -1.45
CA THR A 221 -4.28 -3.94 -2.06
C THR A 221 -3.83 -4.46 -3.42
N SER A 222 -3.97 -5.76 -3.63
CA SER A 222 -3.77 -6.40 -4.93
C SER A 222 -5.11 -6.76 -5.57
N HIS A 223 -5.19 -6.47 -6.86
CA HIS A 223 -6.30 -6.80 -7.74
C HIS A 223 -5.79 -7.77 -8.81
N PRO A 224 -5.96 -9.09 -8.61
CA PRO A 224 -5.58 -10.10 -9.59
C PRO A 224 -6.62 -10.18 -10.70
N ARG A 225 -6.81 -9.07 -11.43
CA ARG A 225 -7.80 -8.95 -12.51
C ARG A 225 -7.10 -8.59 -13.81
N ARG A 226 -7.39 -9.40 -14.83
CA ARG A 226 -6.91 -9.15 -16.20
C ARG A 226 -7.55 -7.91 -16.82
N ILE A 227 -6.70 -7.02 -17.32
CA ILE A 227 -7.09 -5.89 -18.17
C ILE A 227 -6.57 -6.19 -19.57
N ASN A 228 -7.47 -6.55 -20.50
CA ASN A 228 -7.09 -6.84 -21.89
C ASN A 228 -6.70 -5.55 -22.62
N PRO A 229 -5.92 -5.65 -23.72
CA PRO A 229 -5.66 -4.52 -24.61
C PRO A 229 -6.93 -3.84 -25.13
N GLY A 230 -6.90 -2.51 -25.22
CA GLY A 230 -8.04 -1.66 -25.66
C GLY A 230 -9.01 -1.28 -24.56
#